data_AF-A0A954LQX3-F1
#
_entry.id   AF-A0A954LQX3-F1
#
_cell.length_a   1.000
_cell.length_b   1.000
_cell.length_c   1.000
_cell.angle_alpha   90.00
_cell.angle_beta   90.00
_cell.angle_gamma   90.00
#
_symmetry.space_group_name_H-M   'P 1'
#
loop_
_entity.id
_entity.type
_entity.pdbx_description
1 polymer ?
#
loop_
_entity_poly.entity_id
_entity_poly.type
_entity_poly.pdbx_seq_one_letter_code
_entity_poly.pdbx_strand_id
1 'polypeptide(L)'
;FNYGTWFVHDLQSGQGGDGMFFPNASLSFRDIVDGSTNTLMAAEVKGFTPYFRNAGPSSTNVPINAAGVLAQASGADKKFSPTDSNKNTGHTEWPDARVHHSGFTTVLTPNTRVEHIEGGVTFDVDYNSWQEGKLNGGTVPPTYAAITSRSYHTGTVNVVLMDGSTRTISENIALDVWRALGTRNNGSNEAALGGNF
;
A
#
# COMPACT_ATOMS: atom_id res chain seq x y z
N PHE A 1 1.67 -5.45 6.82
CA PHE A 1 1.52 -6.64 5.94
C PHE A 1 1.51 -6.23 4.48
N ASN A 2 1.84 -7.15 3.58
CA ASN A 2 1.95 -6.88 2.15
C ASN A 2 0.57 -6.92 1.45
N TYR A 3 0.04 -5.75 1.06
CA TYR A 3 -1.24 -5.62 0.35
C TYR A 3 -1.08 -5.60 -1.18
N GLY A 4 0.10 -5.93 -1.69
CA GLY A 4 0.37 -6.00 -3.12
C GLY A 4 0.86 -4.70 -3.71
N THR A 5 0.67 -4.57 -5.03
CA THR A 5 1.27 -3.50 -5.81
C THR A 5 0.50 -2.20 -5.72
N TRP A 6 -0.81 -2.18 -5.99
CA TRP A 6 -1.59 -0.94 -6.13
C TRP A 6 -3.08 -1.12 -5.85
N PHE A 7 -3.74 -2.02 -6.59
CA PHE A 7 -5.12 -2.41 -6.31
C PHE A 7 -5.14 -3.30 -5.07
N VAL A 8 -5.93 -2.92 -4.06
CA VAL A 8 -5.99 -3.60 -2.77
C VAL A 8 -7.20 -4.52 -2.70
N HIS A 9 -8.40 -3.98 -2.94
CA HIS A 9 -9.63 -4.74 -2.74
C HIS A 9 -10.84 -4.02 -3.35
N ASP A 10 -11.78 -4.79 -3.88
CA ASP A 10 -13.13 -4.36 -4.20
C ASP A 10 -14.13 -5.25 -3.46
N LEU A 11 -14.89 -4.65 -2.54
CA LEU A 11 -15.91 -5.37 -1.76
C LEU A 11 -17.13 -5.75 -2.58
N GLN A 12 -17.44 -5.00 -3.64
CA GLN A 12 -18.65 -5.25 -4.42
C GLN A 12 -18.50 -6.50 -5.28
N SER A 13 -17.32 -6.70 -5.86
CA SER A 13 -16.99 -7.89 -6.65
C SER A 13 -16.32 -9.01 -5.85
N GLY A 14 -15.90 -8.73 -4.60
CA GLY A 14 -15.10 -9.66 -3.80
C GLY A 14 -13.64 -9.78 -4.28
N GLN A 15 -13.23 -8.94 -5.23
CA GLN A 15 -11.94 -9.02 -5.87
C GLN A 15 -10.81 -8.55 -4.94
N GLY A 16 -9.75 -9.35 -4.82
CA GLY A 16 -8.53 -9.00 -4.07
C GLY A 16 -7.41 -8.45 -4.94
N GLY A 17 -6.48 -7.70 -4.32
CA GLY A 17 -5.20 -7.31 -4.90
C GLY A 17 -4.28 -8.48 -5.22
N ASP A 18 -3.07 -8.22 -5.70
CA ASP A 18 -2.03 -9.20 -6.06
C ASP A 18 -1.11 -9.61 -4.87
N GLY A 19 -1.28 -8.98 -3.71
CA GLY A 19 -0.57 -9.31 -2.47
C GLY A 19 -1.11 -10.55 -1.75
N MET A 20 -0.43 -10.93 -0.66
CA MET A 20 -0.87 -12.04 0.20
C MET A 20 -1.89 -11.64 1.27
N PHE A 21 -2.12 -10.34 1.45
CA PHE A 21 -3.05 -9.82 2.45
C PHE A 21 -4.01 -8.82 1.81
N PHE A 22 -5.30 -9.02 2.02
CA PHE A 22 -6.37 -8.07 1.70
C PHE A 22 -7.62 -8.47 2.51
N PRO A 23 -8.62 -7.57 2.67
CA PRO A 23 -9.82 -7.89 3.42
C PRO A 23 -10.54 -9.13 2.88
N ASN A 24 -11.07 -9.95 3.79
CA ASN A 24 -11.82 -11.18 3.48
C ASN A 24 -11.06 -12.20 2.63
N ALA A 25 -9.73 -12.12 2.57
CA ALA A 25 -8.90 -13.12 1.88
C ALA A 25 -8.87 -14.46 2.63
N SER A 26 -8.94 -15.56 1.88
CA SER A 26 -8.65 -16.91 2.37
C SER A 26 -7.61 -17.55 1.45
N LEU A 27 -6.36 -17.09 1.59
CA LEU A 27 -5.22 -17.59 0.82
C LEU A 27 -4.43 -18.62 1.62
N SER A 28 -3.73 -19.50 0.91
CA SER A 28 -2.90 -20.56 1.44
C SER A 28 -1.49 -20.51 0.84
N PHE A 29 -0.54 -21.26 1.41
CA PHE A 29 0.83 -21.31 0.88
C PHE A 29 0.92 -21.75 -0.59
N ARG A 30 -0.08 -22.49 -1.11
CA ARG A 30 -0.10 -22.90 -2.52
C ARG A 30 -0.30 -21.73 -3.48
N ASP A 31 -0.86 -20.63 -2.99
CA ASP A 31 -1.17 -19.44 -3.78
C ASP A 31 0.06 -18.54 -3.95
N ILE A 32 1.19 -18.90 -3.32
CA ILE A 32 2.49 -18.27 -3.45
C ILE A 32 3.31 -19.02 -4.51
N VAL A 33 2.95 -18.88 -5.79
CA VAL A 33 3.58 -19.66 -6.87
C VAL A 33 5.04 -19.24 -7.12
N ASP A 34 5.42 -18.03 -6.70
CA ASP A 34 6.81 -17.53 -6.73
C ASP A 34 7.70 -18.09 -5.60
N GLY A 35 7.08 -18.79 -4.64
CA GLY A 35 7.76 -19.37 -3.48
C GLY A 35 7.81 -18.45 -2.26
N SER A 36 7.67 -19.05 -1.09
CA SER A 36 7.60 -18.32 0.19
C SER A 36 8.86 -17.53 0.55
N THR A 37 10.01 -17.88 -0.04
CA THR A 37 11.31 -17.20 0.13
C THR A 37 11.48 -15.98 -0.78
N ASN A 38 10.52 -15.72 -1.69
CA ASN A 38 10.56 -14.61 -2.65
C ASN A 38 9.35 -13.67 -2.53
N THR A 39 8.36 -13.98 -1.70
CA THR A 39 7.20 -13.11 -1.48
C THR A 39 7.29 -12.38 -0.14
N LEU A 40 7.06 -11.07 -0.15
CA LEU A 40 7.02 -10.25 1.06
C LEU A 40 5.79 -10.55 1.90
N MET A 41 5.98 -10.66 3.22
CA MET A 41 4.91 -10.78 4.21
C MET A 41 4.66 -9.43 4.91
N ALA A 42 5.70 -8.81 5.42
CA ALA A 42 5.65 -7.56 6.17
C ALA A 42 6.92 -6.74 5.89
N ALA A 43 6.83 -5.42 6.06
CA ALA A 43 7.94 -4.51 5.89
C ALA A 43 7.82 -3.36 6.89
N GLU A 44 8.94 -2.71 7.19
CA GLU A 44 8.95 -1.51 8.02
C GLU A 44 8.10 -0.39 7.42
N VAL A 45 7.40 0.32 8.30
CA VAL A 45 6.63 1.53 8.03
C VAL A 45 6.83 2.51 9.20
N LYS A 46 6.48 3.78 8.99
CA LYS A 46 6.56 4.81 10.04
C LYS A 46 5.18 5.07 10.63
N GLY A 47 5.07 5.08 11.97
CA GLY A 47 3.88 5.56 12.66
C GLY A 47 3.64 7.05 12.41
N PHE A 48 2.38 7.49 12.50
CA PHE A 48 1.96 8.88 12.29
C PHE A 48 2.34 9.43 10.91
N THR A 49 2.30 8.58 9.88
CA THR A 49 2.61 8.98 8.50
C THR A 49 1.47 9.85 7.93
N PRO A 50 1.77 11.04 7.38
CA PRO A 50 0.82 11.83 6.59
C PRO A 50 0.27 11.04 5.41
N TYR A 51 -1.02 11.17 5.10
CA TYR A 51 -1.57 10.51 3.91
C TYR A 51 -2.82 11.20 3.38
N PHE A 52 -3.15 10.91 2.13
CA PHE A 52 -4.42 11.28 1.50
C PHE A 52 -5.40 10.11 1.53
N ARG A 53 -6.69 10.40 1.68
CA ARG A 53 -7.73 9.36 1.55
C ARG A 53 -9.08 9.83 1.05
N ASN A 54 -9.96 8.88 0.77
CA ASN A 54 -11.37 9.08 0.41
C ASN A 54 -11.63 9.86 -0.89
N ALA A 55 -10.79 9.63 -1.89
CA ALA A 55 -11.05 9.99 -3.27
C ALA A 55 -10.45 8.92 -4.18
N GLY A 56 -11.19 8.49 -5.21
CA GLY A 56 -10.70 7.51 -6.17
C GLY A 56 -9.47 8.02 -6.93
N PRO A 57 -8.62 7.12 -7.44
CA PRO A 57 -7.49 7.55 -8.24
C PRO A 57 -7.99 8.13 -9.57
N SER A 58 -7.23 9.06 -10.15
CA SER A 58 -7.52 9.59 -11.49
C SER A 58 -7.23 8.58 -12.60
N SER A 59 -6.47 7.53 -12.30
CA SER A 59 -6.20 6.39 -13.18
C SER A 59 -6.03 5.09 -12.37
N THR A 60 -6.45 3.97 -12.93
CA THR A 60 -6.20 2.63 -12.35
C THR A 60 -4.80 2.09 -12.68
N ASN A 61 -4.03 2.78 -13.52
CA ASN A 61 -2.66 2.40 -13.83
C ASN A 61 -1.76 2.57 -12.60
N VAL A 62 -0.86 1.61 -12.38
CA VAL A 62 0.10 1.66 -11.27
C VAL A 62 1.03 2.87 -11.46
N PRO A 63 1.07 3.85 -10.53
CA PRO A 63 2.00 4.97 -10.61
C PRO A 63 3.45 4.49 -10.63
N ILE A 64 4.33 5.06 -11.46
CA ILE A 64 5.74 4.63 -11.58
C ILE A 64 6.74 5.48 -10.79
N ASN A 65 6.27 6.57 -10.17
CA ASN A 65 7.09 7.49 -9.41
C ASN A 65 6.24 8.28 -8.39
N ALA A 66 6.91 9.02 -7.50
CA ALA A 66 6.26 9.82 -6.47
C ALA A 66 5.26 10.86 -7.02
N ALA A 67 5.61 11.55 -8.11
CA ALA A 67 4.71 12.53 -8.73
C ALA A 67 3.41 11.87 -9.25
N GLY A 68 3.51 10.66 -9.79
CA GLY A 68 2.36 9.88 -10.24
C GLY A 68 1.44 9.46 -9.08
N VAL A 69 2.00 9.15 -7.91
CA VAL A 69 1.21 8.87 -6.69
C VAL A 69 0.49 10.14 -6.23
N LEU A 70 1.21 11.27 -6.15
CA LEU A 70 0.62 12.53 -5.72
C LEU A 70 -0.51 13.01 -6.65
N ALA A 71 -0.41 12.75 -7.95
CA ALA A 71 -1.46 13.05 -8.92
C ALA A 71 -2.79 12.29 -8.66
N GLN A 72 -2.77 11.21 -7.86
CA GLN A 72 -3.98 10.47 -7.48
C GLN A 72 -4.74 11.14 -6.31
N ALA A 73 -4.10 12.04 -5.57
CA ALA A 73 -4.64 12.65 -4.36
C ALA A 73 -5.61 13.82 -4.60
N SER A 74 -5.95 14.13 -5.85
CA SER A 74 -6.83 15.26 -6.17
C SER A 74 -8.22 15.07 -5.54
N GLY A 75 -8.66 16.06 -4.75
CA GLY A 75 -9.94 16.01 -4.04
C GLY A 75 -9.98 15.06 -2.84
N ALA A 76 -8.85 14.44 -2.47
CA ALA A 76 -8.77 13.56 -1.30
C ALA A 76 -8.77 14.34 0.02
N ASP A 77 -9.33 13.72 1.06
CA ASP A 77 -9.17 14.15 2.45
C ASP A 77 -7.69 14.12 2.84
N LYS A 78 -7.20 15.22 3.43
CA LYS A 78 -5.85 15.30 3.99
C LYS A 78 -5.85 14.78 5.42
N LYS A 79 -5.03 13.76 5.70
CA LYS A 79 -4.73 13.28 7.05
C LYS A 79 -3.38 13.78 7.53
N PHE A 80 -3.26 15.10 7.48
CA PHE A 80 -2.15 15.89 7.96
C PHE A 80 -2.54 17.37 8.03
N SER A 81 -1.79 18.15 8.82
CA SER A 81 -1.95 19.60 8.90
C SER A 81 -0.64 20.25 9.36
N PRO A 82 -0.28 21.43 8.82
CA PRO A 82 0.85 22.23 9.33
C PRO A 82 0.70 22.68 10.79
N THR A 83 -0.55 22.75 11.28
CA THR A 83 -0.88 23.31 12.60
C THR A 83 -1.47 22.31 13.58
N ASP A 84 -1.71 21.07 13.14
CA ASP A 84 -2.36 20.04 13.96
C ASP A 84 -1.78 18.66 13.66
N SER A 85 -0.80 18.25 14.46
CA SER A 85 -0.14 16.96 14.35
C SER A 85 -1.06 15.78 14.66
N ASN A 86 -2.19 15.99 15.35
CA ASN A 86 -3.13 14.91 15.68
C ASN A 86 -3.90 14.41 14.44
N LYS A 87 -3.82 15.12 13.30
CA LYS A 87 -4.39 14.64 12.04
C LYS A 87 -3.56 13.55 11.37
N ASN A 88 -2.29 13.37 11.76
CA ASN A 88 -1.41 12.36 11.20
C ASN A 88 -1.70 11.00 11.83
N THR A 89 -2.56 10.20 11.20
CA THR A 89 -3.02 8.92 11.75
C THR A 89 -2.55 7.69 10.96
N GLY A 90 -1.63 7.84 10.00
CA GLY A 90 -1.09 6.69 9.28
C GLY A 90 -0.42 5.70 10.23
N HIS A 91 -0.70 4.40 10.09
CA HIS A 91 -0.13 3.34 10.94
C HIS A 91 -0.39 3.44 12.46
N THR A 92 -1.45 4.11 12.89
CA THR A 92 -1.81 4.21 14.33
C THR A 92 -2.92 3.28 14.79
N GLU A 93 -3.72 2.71 13.87
CA GLU A 93 -4.93 1.93 14.20
C GLU A 93 -4.84 0.50 13.66
N TRP A 94 -3.88 -0.27 14.16
CA TRP A 94 -3.63 -1.65 13.74
C TRP A 94 -4.86 -2.58 13.75
N PRO A 95 -5.82 -2.48 14.71
CA PRO A 95 -7.02 -3.31 14.71
C PRO A 95 -8.00 -3.04 13.55
N ASP A 96 -7.89 -1.91 12.85
CA ASP A 96 -8.78 -1.54 11.74
C ASP A 96 -8.50 -2.37 10.47
N ALA A 97 -7.33 -3.02 10.40
CA ALA A 97 -6.90 -3.90 9.30
C ALA A 97 -6.93 -3.29 7.89
N ARG A 98 -7.05 -1.95 7.80
CA ARG A 98 -6.97 -1.19 6.56
C ARG A 98 -5.52 -1.01 6.12
N VAL A 99 -5.29 -1.00 4.80
CA VAL A 99 -3.95 -0.97 4.20
C VAL A 99 -3.07 0.17 4.72
N HIS A 100 -3.64 1.35 4.98
CA HIS A 100 -2.91 2.52 5.48
C HIS A 100 -2.65 2.51 7.00
N HIS A 101 -3.20 1.53 7.73
CA HIS A 101 -2.94 1.32 9.15
C HIS A 101 -2.08 0.08 9.41
N SER A 102 -2.40 -1.06 8.81
CA SER A 102 -1.72 -2.35 9.05
C SER A 102 -0.82 -2.81 7.90
N GLY A 103 -0.82 -2.11 6.77
CA GLY A 103 -0.28 -2.57 5.50
C GLY A 103 0.94 -1.81 5.00
N PHE A 104 1.45 -2.26 3.86
CA PHE A 104 2.26 -1.50 2.92
C PHE A 104 1.97 -2.03 1.51
N THR A 105 2.39 -1.28 0.51
CA THR A 105 2.29 -1.65 -0.91
C THR A 105 3.64 -1.47 -1.60
N THR A 106 3.80 -2.07 -2.77
CA THR A 106 5.06 -2.00 -3.53
C THR A 106 5.04 -1.03 -4.71
N VAL A 107 4.09 -0.06 -4.73
CA VAL A 107 4.03 0.99 -5.77
C VAL A 107 5.38 1.66 -5.99
N LEU A 108 6.06 2.05 -4.92
CA LEU A 108 7.36 2.71 -4.93
C LEU A 108 8.38 1.88 -4.16
N THR A 109 9.65 2.01 -4.51
CA THR A 109 10.76 1.38 -3.79
C THR A 109 10.82 1.88 -2.34
N PRO A 110 11.47 1.13 -1.43
CA PRO A 110 11.56 1.51 -0.04
C PRO A 110 12.08 2.94 0.17
N ASN A 111 11.64 3.61 1.22
CA ASN A 111 12.02 4.98 1.59
C ASN A 111 11.76 6.07 0.53
N THR A 112 11.08 5.76 -0.59
CA THR A 112 10.72 6.80 -1.58
C THR A 112 9.87 7.88 -0.92
N ARG A 113 10.32 9.14 -1.02
CA ARG A 113 9.56 10.30 -0.54
C ARG A 113 8.53 10.73 -1.56
N VAL A 114 7.28 10.87 -1.13
CA VAL A 114 6.23 11.51 -1.92
C VAL A 114 5.92 12.84 -1.29
N GLU A 115 6.58 13.89 -1.78
CA GLU A 115 6.53 15.20 -1.14
C GLU A 115 5.29 16.00 -1.56
N HIS A 116 4.54 16.48 -0.57
CA HIS A 116 3.43 17.41 -0.75
C HIS A 116 3.63 18.64 0.14
N ILE A 117 3.43 19.83 -0.43
CA ILE A 117 3.54 21.08 0.31
C ILE A 117 2.13 21.56 0.68
N GLU A 118 1.89 21.73 1.98
CA GLU A 118 0.65 22.32 2.51
C GLU A 118 1.04 23.46 3.46
N GLY A 119 0.50 24.66 3.23
CA GLY A 119 0.75 25.81 4.09
C GLY A 119 2.23 26.15 4.30
N GLY A 120 3.09 25.87 3.31
CA GLY A 120 4.54 26.09 3.38
C GLY A 120 5.34 24.99 4.10
N VAL A 121 4.69 23.92 4.56
CA VAL A 121 5.34 22.76 5.19
C VAL A 121 5.33 21.58 4.22
N THR A 122 6.48 20.91 4.08
CA THR A 122 6.62 19.70 3.26
C THR A 122 6.27 18.45 4.09
N PHE A 123 5.35 17.65 3.58
CA PHE A 123 4.97 16.34 4.12
C PHE A 123 5.44 15.24 3.18
N ASP A 124 5.98 14.15 3.72
CA ASP A 124 6.14 12.87 3.00
C ASP A 124 4.85 12.07 3.20
N VAL A 125 4.08 11.89 2.13
CA VAL A 125 2.71 11.39 2.20
C VAL A 125 2.55 10.01 1.60
N ASP A 126 1.56 9.27 2.08
CA ASP A 126 1.00 8.12 1.37
C ASP A 126 -0.33 8.46 0.70
N TYR A 127 -0.83 7.56 -0.11
CA TYR A 127 -2.13 7.67 -0.75
C TYR A 127 -2.97 6.42 -0.50
N ASN A 128 -4.22 6.59 -0.06
CA ASN A 128 -5.19 5.52 0.07
C ASN A 128 -6.55 5.96 -0.46
N SER A 129 -6.90 5.59 -1.69
CA SER A 129 -8.10 6.09 -2.37
C SER A 129 -9.38 6.00 -1.54
N TRP A 130 -9.78 4.80 -1.10
CA TRP A 130 -10.92 4.59 -0.23
C TRP A 130 -10.51 3.74 0.96
N GLN A 131 -11.11 4.01 2.10
CA GLN A 131 -11.04 3.06 3.21
C GLN A 131 -11.83 1.81 2.79
N GLU A 132 -11.26 0.63 3.00
CA GLU A 132 -11.89 -0.64 2.68
C GLU A 132 -13.26 -0.69 3.40
N GLY A 133 -14.34 -0.74 2.62
CA GLY A 133 -15.72 -0.75 3.13
C GLY A 133 -16.40 0.60 3.28
N LYS A 134 -15.73 1.71 2.98
CA LYS A 134 -16.36 3.03 3.08
C LYS A 134 -17.36 3.25 1.95
N LEU A 135 -18.58 3.65 2.33
CA LEU A 135 -19.61 4.06 1.38
C LEU A 135 -19.29 5.44 0.77
N ASN A 136 -19.56 5.55 -0.53
CA ASN A 136 -19.60 6.79 -1.29
C ASN A 136 -20.84 6.79 -2.19
N GLY A 137 -21.81 7.68 -1.91
CA GLY A 137 -23.03 7.80 -2.71
C GLY A 137 -23.84 6.50 -2.86
N GLY A 138 -23.80 5.62 -1.85
CA GLY A 138 -24.52 4.33 -1.88
C GLY A 138 -23.75 3.16 -2.52
N THR A 139 -22.53 3.39 -3.00
CA THR A 139 -21.63 2.34 -3.50
C THR A 139 -20.42 2.18 -2.58
N VAL A 140 -19.76 1.02 -2.61
CA VAL A 140 -18.48 0.80 -1.94
C VAL A 140 -17.40 0.78 -3.02
N PRO A 141 -16.72 1.90 -3.28
CA PRO A 141 -15.71 1.96 -4.33
C PRO A 141 -14.49 1.07 -4.01
N PRO A 142 -13.80 0.59 -5.05
CA PRO A 142 -12.56 -0.18 -4.89
C PRO A 142 -11.46 0.64 -4.20
N THR A 143 -10.62 -0.06 -3.45
CA THR A 143 -9.45 0.50 -2.77
C THR A 143 -8.20 0.27 -3.61
N TYR A 144 -7.54 1.38 -3.92
CA TYR A 144 -6.18 1.49 -4.44
C TYR A 144 -5.32 2.28 -3.45
N ALA A 145 -4.08 1.85 -3.23
CA ALA A 145 -3.20 2.49 -2.26
C ALA A 145 -1.72 2.48 -2.66
N ALA A 146 -1.03 3.57 -2.35
CA ALA A 146 0.42 3.70 -2.35
C ALA A 146 0.85 3.99 -0.92
N ILE A 147 1.10 2.92 -0.16
CA ILE A 147 1.63 2.95 1.20
C ILE A 147 3.09 2.50 1.12
N THR A 148 4.02 3.44 1.15
CA THR A 148 5.44 3.14 0.91
C THR A 148 6.08 2.52 2.14
N SER A 149 6.83 1.43 1.99
CA SER A 149 7.66 0.89 3.08
C SER A 149 8.74 1.91 3.46
N ARG A 150 8.87 2.21 4.76
CA ARG A 150 9.76 3.27 5.26
C ARG A 150 10.43 2.86 6.56
N SER A 151 11.72 3.18 6.67
CA SER A 151 12.53 2.97 7.87
C SER A 151 13.20 4.25 8.35
N TYR A 152 13.65 4.25 9.61
CA TYR A 152 14.60 5.24 10.12
C TYR A 152 16.04 4.88 9.78
N HIS A 153 16.30 3.65 9.32
CA HIS A 153 17.59 3.26 8.77
C HIS A 153 17.79 3.90 7.39
N THR A 154 18.87 4.66 7.23
CA THR A 154 19.22 5.29 5.96
C THR A 154 19.49 4.23 4.90
N GLY A 155 18.87 4.36 3.73
CA GLY A 155 19.21 3.52 2.58
C GLY A 155 18.49 2.17 2.52
N THR A 156 17.78 1.75 3.59
CA THR A 156 17.23 0.40 3.70
C THR A 156 15.91 0.32 4.45
N VAL A 157 15.21 -0.80 4.27
CA VAL A 157 14.11 -1.26 5.14
C VAL A 157 14.36 -2.72 5.52
N ASN A 158 13.92 -3.11 6.71
CA ASN A 158 13.81 -4.53 7.06
C ASN A 158 12.45 -5.08 6.63
N VAL A 159 12.47 -6.31 6.12
CA VAL A 159 11.29 -7.04 5.67
C VAL A 159 11.25 -8.44 6.26
N VAL A 160 10.06 -9.01 6.29
CA VAL A 160 9.78 -10.42 6.57
C VAL A 160 9.21 -11.03 5.30
N LEU A 161 9.69 -12.21 4.92
CA LEU A 161 9.19 -13.00 3.79
C LEU A 161 8.12 -14.00 4.25
N MET A 162 7.38 -14.59 3.31
CA MET A 162 6.30 -15.53 3.61
C MET A 162 6.77 -16.81 4.32
N ASP A 163 8.06 -17.17 4.21
CA ASP A 163 8.68 -18.27 4.96
C ASP A 163 9.11 -17.89 6.40
N GLY A 164 8.92 -16.63 6.80
CA GLY A 164 9.30 -16.09 8.10
C GLY A 164 10.74 -15.59 8.19
N SER A 165 11.54 -15.73 7.12
CA SER A 165 12.89 -15.19 7.08
C SER A 165 12.87 -13.65 7.01
N THR A 166 13.88 -13.01 7.60
CA THR A 166 14.05 -11.56 7.54
C THR A 166 15.15 -11.18 6.57
N ARG A 167 14.97 -10.05 5.87
CA ARG A 167 15.99 -9.48 4.98
C ARG A 167 16.03 -7.97 5.14
N THR A 168 17.22 -7.39 4.96
CA THR A 168 17.38 -5.95 4.77
C THR A 168 17.42 -5.66 3.27
N ILE A 169 16.54 -4.79 2.79
CA ILE A 169 16.42 -4.43 1.38
C ILE A 169 16.81 -2.97 1.21
N SER A 170 17.63 -2.67 0.20
CA SER A 170 18.04 -1.30 -0.12
C SER A 170 16.92 -0.53 -0.83
N GLU A 171 16.82 0.77 -0.58
CA GLU A 171 15.96 1.70 -1.35
C GLU A 171 16.34 1.80 -2.84
N ASN A 172 17.57 1.41 -3.19
CA ASN A 172 18.08 1.36 -4.56
C ASN A 172 17.74 0.06 -5.32
N ILE A 173 16.94 -0.83 -4.72
CA ILE A 173 16.42 -2.01 -5.42
C ILE A 173 15.70 -1.58 -6.70
N ALA A 174 15.84 -2.36 -7.78
CA ALA A 174 15.10 -2.11 -9.01
C ALA A 174 13.58 -2.20 -8.74
N LEU A 175 12.82 -1.22 -9.26
CA LEU A 175 11.39 -1.07 -8.94
C LEU A 175 10.56 -2.28 -9.39
N ASP A 176 10.90 -2.88 -10.51
CA ASP A 176 10.30 -4.11 -11.03
C ASP A 176 10.52 -5.29 -10.09
N VAL A 177 11.75 -5.46 -9.57
CA VAL A 177 12.06 -6.49 -8.58
C VAL A 177 11.28 -6.25 -7.29
N TRP A 178 11.26 -5.01 -6.77
CA TRP A 178 10.49 -4.69 -5.56
C TRP A 178 9.00 -4.99 -5.72
N ARG A 179 8.42 -4.66 -6.87
CA ARG A 179 7.03 -4.99 -7.19
C ARG A 179 6.79 -6.48 -7.28
N ALA A 180 7.67 -7.21 -7.96
CA ALA A 180 7.57 -8.67 -8.08
C ALA A 180 7.54 -9.34 -6.69
N LEU A 181 8.44 -8.95 -5.78
CA LEU A 181 8.47 -9.42 -4.39
C LEU A 181 7.17 -9.12 -3.62
N GLY A 182 6.44 -8.06 -4.00
CA GLY A 182 5.15 -7.68 -3.44
C GLY A 182 3.97 -8.53 -3.90
N THR A 183 4.13 -9.30 -4.97
CA THR A 183 3.06 -10.13 -5.53
C THR A 183 3.18 -11.57 -5.07
N ARG A 184 2.06 -12.30 -5.04
CA ARG A 184 2.07 -13.75 -4.78
C ARG A 184 2.62 -14.58 -5.95
N ASN A 185 2.60 -14.03 -7.17
CA ASN A 185 2.89 -14.71 -8.43
C ASN A 185 3.87 -13.95 -9.35
N ASN A 186 4.97 -13.42 -8.79
CA ASN A 186 6.14 -12.87 -9.50
C ASN A 186 5.84 -11.77 -10.55
N GLY A 187 4.90 -10.86 -10.27
CA GLY A 187 4.55 -9.75 -11.16
C GLY A 187 3.94 -10.18 -12.50
N SER A 188 3.60 -11.46 -12.69
CA SER A 188 2.77 -11.86 -13.82
C SER A 188 1.43 -11.12 -13.71
N ASN A 189 0.92 -10.60 -14.83
CA ASN A 189 -0.33 -9.84 -14.91
C ASN A 189 -1.51 -10.69 -14.41
N GLU A 190 -1.70 -10.76 -13.09
CA GLU A 190 -2.82 -11.46 -12.51
C GLU A 190 -4.10 -10.71 -12.84
N ALA A 191 -4.98 -11.38 -13.58
CA ALA A 191 -6.40 -11.14 -13.45
C ALA A 191 -6.77 -11.46 -12.00
N ALA A 192 -7.40 -10.50 -11.37
CA ALA A 192 -7.66 -10.54 -9.95
C ALA A 192 -8.53 -11.75 -9.56
N LEU A 193 -8.21 -12.35 -8.41
CA LEU A 193 -8.91 -13.51 -7.89
C LEU A 193 -10.30 -13.07 -7.41
N GLY A 194 -11.33 -13.35 -8.22
CA GLY A 194 -12.74 -13.23 -7.86
C GLY A 194 -13.29 -14.60 -7.44
N GLY A 195 -13.70 -14.72 -6.19
CA GLY A 195 -14.40 -15.89 -5.68
C GLY A 195 -15.80 -15.51 -5.23
N ASN A 196 -16.82 -15.87 -6.02
CA ASN A 196 -18.18 -16.01 -5.51
C ASN A 196 -18.19 -17.19 -4.53
N PHE A 197 -18.62 -16.94 -3.30
CA PHE A 197 -19.20 -17.99 -2.46
C PHE A 197 -20.67 -18.19 -2.85
#